data_AF-A0A7W6NP27-F1
#
_entry.id   AF-A0A7W6NP27-F1
#
_cell.length_a   1.000
_cell.length_b   1.000
_cell.length_c   1.000
_cell.angle_alpha   90.00
_cell.angle_beta   90.00
_cell.angle_gamma   90.00
#
_symmetry.space_group_name_H-M   'P 1'
#
loop_
_entity.id
_entity.type
_entity.pdbx_description
1 polymer ?
#
loop_
_entity_poly.entity_id
_entity_poly.type
_entity_poly.pdbx_seq_one_letter_code
_entity_poly.pdbx_strand_id
1 'polypeptide(L)'
;MDKFTGRRRATWQSKLPPWPFVIVAFVLAGVGCWLAGPLFSGIVFGDGTNGGRAMVWMKTASNIVLPAVLVGVAVGALLNAIYLAPAGRHGALMWTALLVGLGVIVGAPASVARGFVADKVGYEMRLQTSAAEARAESRRSEADLNHRLGLLLHNNPFEPSRLAAEDGLEDARKAIAGHRDLIAAARRDYGPGQVKARAALAGAIVGEMDREAVLDRFDEAAGPRKALMERIWAAHDRIIALREDELAALSANRSGWRKAPGGAEITSRPLLVRIRRIEAGLDQVFDEVRTAEIELAQLDYETDAGIDRVLKAAK
;
A
#
# COMPACT_ATOMS: atom_id res chain seq x y z
N MET A 1 40.70 15.35 64.67
CA MET A 1 40.97 16.63 63.98
C MET A 1 41.55 16.33 62.61
N ASP A 2 40.73 16.52 61.57
CA ASP A 2 41.00 16.15 60.18
C ASP A 2 42.20 16.91 59.59
N LYS A 3 43.25 16.17 59.23
CA LYS A 3 44.48 16.70 58.61
C LYS A 3 44.40 16.84 57.08
N PHE A 4 43.21 17.04 56.52
CA PHE A 4 43.04 17.37 55.10
C PHE A 4 42.37 18.74 54.95
N THR A 5 43.12 19.80 55.32
CA THR A 5 42.75 21.17 54.96
C THR A 5 42.72 21.30 53.43
N GLY A 6 41.67 21.95 52.89
CA GLY A 6 41.36 21.99 51.45
C GLY A 6 42.50 22.44 50.53
N ARG A 7 43.53 23.13 51.04
CA ARG A 7 44.71 23.55 50.28
C ARG A 7 45.60 22.41 49.76
N ARG A 8 45.77 21.31 50.52
CA ARG A 8 46.59 20.15 50.07
C ARG A 8 45.87 19.27 49.06
N ARG A 9 44.53 19.20 49.14
CA ARG A 9 43.69 18.46 48.18
C ARG A 9 43.70 19.13 46.80
N ALA A 10 43.59 20.46 46.77
CA ALA A 10 43.67 21.26 45.55
C ALA A 10 45.03 21.14 44.81
N THR A 11 46.13 21.07 45.55
CA THR A 11 47.49 20.90 44.98
C THR A 11 47.76 19.49 44.45
N TRP A 12 47.08 18.47 44.99
CA TRP A 12 47.11 17.11 44.45
C TRP A 12 46.28 16.98 43.18
N GLN A 13 45.07 17.57 43.15
CA GLN A 13 44.19 17.58 41.98
C GLN A 13 44.79 18.35 40.79
N SER A 14 45.56 19.42 41.02
CA SER A 14 46.25 20.14 39.95
C SER A 14 47.38 19.35 39.29
N LYS A 15 47.87 18.25 39.89
CA LYS A 15 48.94 17.40 39.34
C LYS A 15 48.41 16.18 38.57
N LEU A 16 47.10 15.92 38.61
CA LEU A 16 46.52 14.86 37.81
C LEU A 16 46.65 15.22 36.32
N PRO A 17 47.21 14.33 35.49
CA PRO A 17 47.28 14.56 34.06
C PRO A 17 45.85 14.61 33.49
N PRO A 18 45.57 15.42 32.47
CA PRO A 18 44.21 15.68 31.99
C PRO A 18 43.57 14.50 31.23
N TRP A 19 44.38 13.54 30.77
CA TRP A 19 43.92 12.45 29.89
C TRP A 19 42.82 11.53 30.46
N PRO A 20 42.73 11.19 31.77
CA PRO A 20 41.67 10.32 32.28
C PRO A 20 40.30 10.98 32.17
N PHE A 21 40.25 12.30 32.35
CA PHE A 21 39.03 13.10 32.24
C PHE A 21 38.59 13.25 30.77
N VAL A 22 39.55 13.35 29.85
CA VAL A 22 39.30 13.34 28.41
C VAL A 22 38.70 12.00 27.97
N ILE A 23 39.23 10.87 28.45
CA ILE A 23 38.71 9.53 28.13
C ILE A 23 37.28 9.36 28.66
N VAL A 24 37.01 9.73 29.91
CA VAL A 24 35.65 9.64 30.49
C VAL A 24 34.67 10.54 29.74
N ALA A 25 35.08 11.75 29.36
CA ALA A 25 34.27 12.63 28.53
C ALA A 25 33.98 12.03 27.14
N PHE A 26 34.97 11.39 26.50
CA PHE A 26 34.79 10.69 25.23
C PHE A 26 33.83 9.50 25.35
N VAL A 27 33.95 8.69 26.41
CA VAL A 27 33.07 7.54 26.65
C VAL A 27 31.63 8.00 26.92
N LEU A 28 31.44 9.02 27.75
CA LEU A 28 30.11 9.58 28.03
C LEU A 28 29.48 10.24 26.79
N ALA A 29 30.27 10.92 25.96
CA ALA A 29 29.80 11.48 24.68
C ALA A 29 29.41 10.38 23.68
N GLY A 30 30.19 9.31 23.60
CA GLY A 30 29.89 8.14 22.77
C GLY A 30 28.61 7.42 23.21
N VAL A 31 28.46 7.17 24.51
CA VAL A 31 27.26 6.54 25.10
C VAL A 31 26.03 7.45 24.96
N GLY A 32 26.18 8.76 25.16
CA GLY A 32 25.12 9.74 24.95
C GLY A 32 24.63 9.78 23.50
N CYS A 33 25.55 9.77 22.52
CA CYS A 33 25.19 9.66 21.10
C CYS A 33 24.50 8.33 20.76
N TRP A 34 24.91 7.24 21.39
CA TRP A 34 24.32 5.92 21.15
C TRP A 34 22.92 5.77 21.76
N LEU A 35 22.73 6.22 23.01
CA LEU A 35 21.45 6.15 23.74
C LEU A 35 20.43 7.19 23.29
N ALA A 36 20.86 8.33 22.77
CA ALA A 36 19.94 9.37 22.31
C ALA A 36 19.58 9.27 20.82
N GLY A 37 20.28 8.41 20.05
CA GLY A 37 19.95 8.08 18.66
C GLY A 37 18.48 7.66 18.43
N PRO A 38 17.84 6.87 19.31
CA PRO A 38 16.43 6.53 19.22
C PRO A 38 15.46 7.61 19.74
N LEU A 39 15.91 8.49 20.65
CA LEU A 39 15.05 9.53 21.25
C LEU A 39 14.99 10.81 20.40
N PHE A 40 16.04 11.09 19.63
CA PHE A 40 16.06 12.21 18.67
C PHE A 40 15.56 11.82 17.27
N SER A 41 15.30 10.53 17.01
CA SER A 41 14.61 10.06 15.82
C SER A 41 13.10 10.23 15.95
N GLY A 42 12.64 11.46 16.25
CA GLY A 42 11.29 11.84 15.83
C GLY A 42 11.24 11.55 14.33
N ILE A 43 10.55 10.48 13.94
CA ILE A 43 10.59 9.92 12.59
C ILE A 43 9.88 10.91 11.68
N VAL A 44 10.60 11.90 11.19
CA VAL A 44 10.13 12.82 10.16
C VAL A 44 10.50 12.17 8.84
N PHE A 45 9.53 11.45 8.27
CA PHE A 45 9.62 10.95 6.92
C PHE A 45 9.74 12.15 5.97
N GLY A 46 10.81 12.20 5.18
CA GLY A 46 10.87 13.04 4.01
C GLY A 46 9.92 12.50 2.94
N ASP A 47 9.71 13.29 1.89
CA ASP A 47 8.97 12.89 0.70
C ASP A 47 9.84 12.10 -0.31
N GLY A 48 11.08 11.74 0.05
CA GLY A 48 12.01 11.04 -0.82
C GLY A 48 12.73 11.92 -1.85
N THR A 49 12.40 13.21 -1.98
CA THR A 49 13.05 14.15 -2.92
C THR A 49 14.38 14.70 -2.39
N ASN A 50 15.21 15.27 -3.28
CA ASN A 50 16.39 16.05 -2.86
C ASN A 50 16.04 17.20 -1.89
N GLY A 51 14.82 17.76 -1.96
CA GLY A 51 14.30 18.78 -1.05
C GLY A 51 13.88 18.24 0.32
N GLY A 52 13.18 17.10 0.36
CA GLY A 52 12.86 16.39 1.61
C GLY A 52 14.12 15.89 2.33
N ARG A 53 15.11 15.41 1.56
CA ARG A 53 16.44 15.03 2.03
C ARG A 53 17.20 16.19 2.68
N ALA A 54 17.11 17.40 2.11
CA ALA A 54 17.71 18.61 2.68
C ALA A 54 17.00 19.06 3.98
N MET A 55 15.68 18.92 4.05
CA MET A 55 14.90 19.27 5.24
C MET A 55 15.13 18.29 6.40
N VAL A 56 15.26 16.99 6.11
CA VAL A 56 15.72 15.98 7.06
C VAL A 56 17.14 16.33 7.54
N TRP A 57 18.05 16.69 6.62
CA TRP A 57 19.40 17.17 6.99
C TRP A 57 19.36 18.35 7.97
N MET A 58 18.57 19.39 7.68
CA MET A 58 18.47 20.59 8.51
C MET A 58 17.86 20.29 9.88
N LYS A 59 16.79 19.48 9.95
CA LYS A 59 16.12 19.14 11.22
C LYS A 59 16.89 18.11 12.04
N THR A 60 17.50 17.11 11.43
CA THR A 60 18.34 16.14 12.13
C THR A 60 19.62 16.81 12.64
N ALA A 61 20.21 17.72 11.86
CA ALA A 61 21.29 18.57 12.37
C ALA A 61 20.80 19.46 13.53
N SER A 62 19.66 20.14 13.43
CA SER A 62 19.16 20.98 14.54
C SER A 62 18.84 20.16 15.80
N ASN A 63 18.19 19.01 15.65
CA ASN A 63 17.74 18.17 16.76
C ASN A 63 18.84 17.32 17.39
N ILE A 64 19.98 17.14 16.72
CA ILE A 64 21.15 16.46 17.30
C ILE A 64 22.13 17.50 17.86
N VAL A 65 22.41 18.56 17.10
CA VAL A 65 23.41 19.56 17.49
C VAL A 65 22.95 20.35 18.70
N LEU A 66 21.69 20.83 18.74
CA LEU A 66 21.23 21.67 19.86
C LEU A 66 21.22 20.90 21.19
N PRO A 67 20.64 19.68 21.29
CA PRO A 67 20.62 18.94 22.54
C PRO A 67 21.99 18.40 22.95
N ALA A 68 22.83 17.99 22.00
CA ALA A 68 24.16 17.51 22.33
C ALA A 68 25.09 18.65 22.78
N VAL A 69 24.93 19.86 22.24
CA VAL A 69 25.57 21.07 22.79
C VAL A 69 25.05 21.35 24.20
N LEU A 70 23.74 21.28 24.44
CA LEU A 70 23.17 21.48 25.78
C LEU A 70 23.65 20.45 26.80
N VAL A 71 23.71 19.16 26.43
CA VAL A 71 24.24 18.09 27.27
C VAL A 71 25.75 18.27 27.49
N GLY A 72 26.50 18.64 26.45
CA GLY A 72 27.93 18.93 26.56
C GLY A 72 28.22 20.10 27.50
N VAL A 73 27.43 21.17 27.42
CA VAL A 73 27.51 22.32 28.32
C VAL A 73 27.13 21.92 29.74
N ALA A 74 26.06 21.13 29.93
CA ALA A 74 25.62 20.69 31.26
C ALA A 74 26.63 19.74 31.93
N VAL A 75 27.15 18.75 31.20
CA VAL A 75 28.19 17.83 31.70
C VAL A 75 29.51 18.55 31.92
N GLY A 76 29.90 19.45 31.02
CA GLY A 76 31.07 20.31 31.19
C GLY A 76 30.96 21.20 32.41
N ALA A 77 29.80 21.83 32.64
CA ALA A 77 29.52 22.64 33.82
C ALA A 77 29.53 21.79 35.10
N LEU A 78 28.98 20.59 35.08
CA LEU A 78 28.96 19.65 36.21
C LEU A 78 30.39 19.18 36.56
N LEU A 79 31.18 18.76 35.56
CA LEU A 79 32.58 18.38 35.74
C LEU A 79 33.42 19.56 36.22
N ASN A 80 33.13 20.78 35.74
CA ASN A 80 33.80 21.98 36.18
C ASN A 80 33.49 22.31 37.65
N ALA A 81 32.22 22.25 38.05
CA ALA A 81 31.79 22.49 39.42
C ALA A 81 32.37 21.47 40.40
N ILE A 82 32.44 20.19 40.02
CA ILE A 82 32.87 19.10 40.90
C ILE A 82 34.40 18.97 40.95
N TYR A 83 35.12 19.16 39.83
CA TYR A 83 36.54 18.83 39.73
C TYR A 83 37.49 20.01 39.46
N LEU A 84 37.07 21.07 38.77
CA LEU A 84 37.99 22.09 38.22
C LEU A 84 37.88 23.46 38.89
N ALA A 85 36.70 23.84 39.38
CA ALA A 85 36.46 25.06 40.15
C ALA A 85 37.31 25.14 41.44
N PRO A 86 37.56 24.05 42.19
CA PRO A 86 38.47 24.08 43.34
C PRO A 86 39.96 24.26 42.98
N ALA A 87 40.33 24.16 41.71
CA ALA A 87 41.72 24.14 41.22
C ALA A 87 42.09 25.28 40.25
N GLY A 88 41.19 26.25 40.00
CA GLY A 88 41.46 27.44 39.18
C GLY A 88 41.65 27.18 37.68
N ARG A 89 41.16 26.05 37.15
CA ARG A 89 41.37 25.63 35.76
C ARG A 89 40.13 25.82 34.88
N HIS A 90 39.86 27.08 34.50
CA HIS A 90 38.72 27.42 33.63
C HIS A 90 38.85 26.91 32.18
N GLY A 91 40.06 26.59 31.70
CA GLY A 91 40.27 26.13 30.31
C GLY A 91 39.68 24.75 29.98
N ALA A 92 39.39 23.91 30.97
CA ALA A 92 38.89 22.54 30.74
C ALA A 92 37.39 22.47 30.37
N LEU A 93 36.63 23.54 30.65
CA LEU A 93 35.27 23.71 30.10
C LEU A 93 35.29 23.83 28.58
N MET A 94 36.26 24.59 28.05
CA MET A 94 36.40 24.79 26.62
C MET A 94 36.74 23.48 25.91
N TRP A 95 37.63 22.67 26.49
CA TRP A 95 38.01 21.37 25.92
C TRP A 95 36.88 20.34 25.96
N THR A 96 36.09 20.27 27.04
CA THR A 96 34.95 19.35 27.11
C THR A 96 33.84 19.74 26.14
N ALA A 97 33.52 21.03 26.01
CA ALA A 97 32.59 21.52 25.00
C ALA A 97 33.08 21.25 23.56
N LEU A 98 34.37 21.45 23.30
CA LEU A 98 34.98 21.22 21.98
C LEU A 98 34.99 19.73 21.61
N LEU A 99 35.27 18.85 22.56
CA LEU A 99 35.24 17.39 22.36
C LEU A 99 33.82 16.85 22.15
N VAL A 100 32.83 17.37 22.88
CA VAL A 100 31.42 17.02 22.65
C VAL A 100 30.95 17.54 21.29
N GLY A 101 31.32 18.78 20.92
CA GLY A 101 31.08 19.33 19.59
C GLY A 101 31.70 18.48 18.48
N LEU A 102 32.94 18.00 18.67
CA LEU A 102 33.60 17.10 17.74
C LEU A 102 32.86 15.75 17.65
N GLY A 103 32.44 15.18 18.78
CA GLY A 103 31.69 13.93 18.82
C GLY A 103 30.35 14.02 18.08
N VAL A 104 29.67 15.16 18.16
CA VAL A 104 28.44 15.44 17.41
C VAL A 104 28.72 15.53 15.91
N ILE A 105 29.78 16.23 15.50
CA ILE A 105 30.18 16.37 14.10
C ILE A 105 30.54 14.99 13.50
N VAL A 106 31.20 14.13 14.27
CA VAL A 106 31.56 12.77 13.83
C VAL A 106 30.38 11.80 13.86
N GLY A 107 29.44 11.96 14.79
CA GLY A 107 28.25 11.10 14.92
C GLY A 107 27.08 11.48 14.01
N ALA A 108 26.96 12.75 13.62
CA ALA A 108 25.89 13.25 12.75
C ALA A 108 25.80 12.52 11.39
N PRO A 109 26.92 12.22 10.68
CA PRO A 109 26.89 11.43 9.44
C PRO A 109 26.20 10.07 9.59
N ALA A 110 26.42 9.36 10.71
CA ALA A 110 25.84 8.04 10.94
C ALA A 110 24.33 8.10 11.24
N SER A 111 23.86 9.14 11.91
CA SER A 111 22.43 9.37 12.17
C SER A 111 21.70 9.83 10.90
N VAL A 112 22.35 10.69 10.12
CA VAL A 112 21.87 11.12 8.81
C VAL A 112 21.77 9.94 7.83
N ALA A 113 22.77 9.07 7.78
CA ALA A 113 22.73 7.84 6.97
C ALA A 113 21.55 6.93 7.35
N ARG A 114 21.28 6.76 8.65
CA ARG A 114 20.09 6.00 9.12
C ARG A 114 18.77 6.69 8.73
N GLY A 115 18.71 8.02 8.79
CA GLY A 115 17.57 8.80 8.33
C GLY A 115 17.28 8.64 6.83
N PHE A 116 18.33 8.63 5.99
CA PHE A 116 18.20 8.37 4.55
C PHE A 116 17.65 6.97 4.25
N VAL A 117 18.10 5.96 5.00
CA VAL A 117 17.59 4.59 4.83
C VAL A 117 16.11 4.51 5.26
N ALA A 118 15.75 5.11 6.39
CA ALA A 118 14.36 5.14 6.86
C ALA A 118 13.42 5.89 5.90
N ASP A 119 13.90 7.00 5.31
CA ASP A 119 13.18 7.77 4.30
C ASP A 119 12.97 6.97 3.01
N LYS A 120 14.01 6.29 2.52
CA LYS A 120 13.93 5.40 1.36
C LYS A 120 12.93 4.27 1.60
N VAL A 121 13.00 3.59 2.74
CA VAL A 121 12.08 2.51 3.10
C VAL A 121 10.64 3.01 3.24
N GLY A 122 10.44 4.19 3.84
CA GLY A 122 9.11 4.81 3.98
C GLY A 122 8.50 5.22 2.63
N TYR A 123 9.32 5.74 1.72
CA TYR A 123 8.90 6.03 0.34
C TYR A 123 8.51 4.76 -0.41
N GLU A 124 9.33 3.71 -0.34
CA GLU A 124 9.05 2.43 -0.98
C GLU A 124 7.76 1.78 -0.46
N MET A 125 7.50 1.83 0.85
CA MET A 125 6.24 1.36 1.43
C MET A 125 5.04 2.13 0.89
N ARG A 126 5.08 3.47 0.88
CA ARG A 126 3.99 4.31 0.34
C ARG A 126 3.70 3.98 -1.13
N LEU A 127 4.74 3.87 -1.95
CA LEU A 127 4.61 3.48 -3.35
C LEU A 127 3.93 2.12 -3.52
N GLN A 128 4.35 1.11 -2.75
CA GLN A 128 3.76 -0.22 -2.80
C GLN A 128 2.30 -0.22 -2.35
N THR A 129 1.98 0.48 -1.25
CA THR A 129 0.61 0.58 -0.74
C THR A 129 -0.31 1.27 -1.75
N SER A 130 0.12 2.40 -2.32
CA SER A 130 -0.71 3.12 -3.29
C SER A 130 -0.82 2.40 -4.64
N ALA A 131 0.23 1.68 -5.08
CA ALA A 131 0.12 0.81 -6.25
C ALA A 131 -0.89 -0.32 -6.00
N ALA A 132 -0.89 -0.93 -4.81
CA ALA A 132 -1.89 -1.92 -4.42
C ALA A 132 -3.30 -1.32 -4.35
N GLU A 133 -3.46 -0.11 -3.81
CA GLU A 133 -4.73 0.61 -3.75
C GLU A 133 -5.26 0.93 -5.15
N ALA A 134 -4.41 1.43 -6.05
CA ALA A 134 -4.77 1.70 -7.43
C ALA A 134 -5.21 0.44 -8.19
N ARG A 135 -4.49 -0.67 -8.00
CA ARG A 135 -4.88 -1.98 -8.54
C ARG A 135 -6.23 -2.44 -8.01
N ALA A 136 -6.45 -2.31 -6.71
CA ALA A 136 -7.71 -2.67 -6.08
C ALA A 136 -8.87 -1.81 -6.61
N GLU A 137 -8.68 -0.51 -6.77
CA GLU A 137 -9.72 0.40 -7.26
C GLU A 137 -10.02 0.19 -8.75
N SER A 138 -9.00 -0.06 -9.58
CA SER A 138 -9.16 -0.37 -11.01
C SER A 138 -9.91 -1.70 -11.27
N ARG A 139 -9.78 -2.65 -10.34
CA ARG A 139 -10.44 -3.96 -10.41
C ARG A 139 -11.72 -4.04 -9.57
N ARG A 140 -12.08 -2.99 -8.84
CA ARG A 140 -13.18 -3.05 -7.85
C ARG A 140 -14.52 -3.39 -8.48
N SER A 141 -14.87 -2.73 -9.59
CA SER A 141 -16.13 -2.97 -10.30
C SER A 141 -16.20 -4.37 -10.88
N GLU A 142 -15.07 -4.90 -11.35
CA GLU A 142 -14.93 -6.26 -11.88
C GLU A 142 -15.06 -7.30 -10.76
N ALA A 143 -14.33 -7.12 -9.65
CA ALA A 143 -14.38 -8.01 -8.50
C ALA A 143 -15.77 -8.02 -7.86
N ASP A 144 -16.44 -6.88 -7.74
CA ASP A 144 -17.81 -6.78 -7.21
C ASP A 144 -18.81 -7.45 -8.17
N LEU A 145 -18.68 -7.23 -9.48
CA LEU A 145 -19.48 -7.93 -10.49
C LEU A 145 -19.30 -9.44 -10.39
N ASN A 146 -18.06 -9.93 -10.45
CA ASN A 146 -17.74 -11.37 -10.43
C ASN A 146 -18.14 -12.03 -9.11
N HIS A 147 -17.94 -11.34 -7.98
CA HIS A 147 -18.37 -11.84 -6.67
C HIS A 147 -19.88 -11.98 -6.60
N ARG A 148 -20.64 -10.96 -7.02
CA ARG A 148 -22.10 -10.96 -6.96
C ARG A 148 -22.73 -11.90 -8.00
N LEU A 149 -22.16 -11.96 -9.21
CA LEU A 149 -22.51 -12.99 -10.20
C LEU A 149 -22.24 -14.39 -9.66
N GLY A 150 -21.08 -14.61 -9.04
CA GLY A 150 -20.74 -15.89 -8.41
C GLY A 150 -21.74 -16.31 -7.34
N LEU A 151 -22.19 -15.39 -6.49
CA LEU A 151 -23.22 -15.64 -5.47
C LEU A 151 -24.59 -15.97 -6.09
N LEU A 152 -24.94 -15.34 -7.21
CA LEU A 152 -26.19 -15.62 -7.93
C LEU A 152 -26.13 -16.95 -8.69
N LEU A 153 -24.97 -17.31 -9.24
CA LEU A 153 -24.72 -18.60 -9.90
C LEU A 153 -24.65 -19.76 -8.90
N HIS A 154 -24.04 -19.58 -7.71
CA HIS A 154 -24.11 -20.57 -6.63
C HIS A 154 -25.53 -20.79 -6.09
N ASN A 155 -26.40 -19.80 -6.28
CA ASN A 155 -27.83 -19.90 -6.00
C ASN A 155 -28.65 -20.13 -7.26
N ASN A 156 -28.11 -20.86 -8.24
CA ASN A 156 -28.66 -21.03 -9.59
C ASN A 156 -30.19 -21.20 -9.60
N PRO A 157 -30.97 -20.15 -9.85
CA PRO A 157 -32.42 -20.22 -9.82
C PRO A 157 -32.96 -20.97 -11.04
N PHE A 158 -32.11 -21.23 -12.04
CA PHE A 158 -32.40 -22.04 -13.21
C PHE A 158 -32.20 -23.53 -12.96
N GLU A 159 -31.83 -23.93 -11.73
CA GLU A 159 -31.85 -25.34 -11.37
C GLU A 159 -33.30 -25.86 -11.46
N PRO A 160 -33.53 -26.99 -12.15
CA PRO A 160 -34.85 -27.58 -12.28
C PRO A 160 -35.65 -27.75 -10.99
N SER A 161 -34.96 -28.09 -9.90
CA SER A 161 -35.57 -28.30 -8.59
C SER A 161 -36.16 -27.02 -8.01
N ARG A 162 -35.55 -25.87 -8.33
CA ARG A 162 -35.97 -24.51 -7.97
C ARG A 162 -37.03 -23.98 -8.92
N LEU A 163 -36.86 -24.14 -10.23
CA LEU A 163 -37.85 -23.72 -11.24
C LEU A 163 -39.22 -24.42 -11.10
N ALA A 164 -39.21 -25.64 -10.57
CA ALA A 164 -40.43 -26.41 -10.32
C ALA A 164 -41.12 -26.09 -8.98
N ALA A 165 -40.49 -25.29 -8.11
CA ALA A 165 -41.16 -24.76 -6.91
C ALA A 165 -42.31 -23.82 -7.30
N GLU A 166 -43.21 -23.54 -6.35
CA GLU A 166 -44.40 -22.70 -6.54
C GLU A 166 -44.04 -21.32 -7.12
N ASP A 167 -43.04 -20.66 -6.54
CA ASP A 167 -42.53 -19.35 -6.98
C ASP A 167 -41.28 -19.43 -7.88
N GLY A 168 -40.88 -20.64 -8.30
CA GLY A 168 -39.57 -20.88 -8.94
C GLY A 168 -39.31 -20.07 -10.22
N LEU A 169 -40.33 -19.89 -11.05
CA LEU A 169 -40.22 -19.08 -12.27
C LEU A 169 -40.10 -17.59 -11.96
N GLU A 170 -40.75 -17.12 -10.89
CA GLU A 170 -40.72 -15.72 -10.49
C GLU A 170 -39.38 -15.37 -9.82
N ASP A 171 -38.83 -16.28 -9.02
CA ASP A 171 -37.50 -16.13 -8.44
C ASP A 171 -36.42 -16.11 -9.51
N ALA A 172 -36.56 -16.93 -10.57
CA ALA A 172 -35.68 -16.86 -11.73
C ALA A 172 -35.77 -15.50 -12.46
N ARG A 173 -36.98 -14.92 -12.63
CA ARG A 173 -37.13 -13.56 -13.19
C ARG A 173 -36.44 -12.50 -12.33
N LYS A 174 -36.63 -12.56 -11.02
CA LYS A 174 -35.97 -11.63 -10.08
C LYS A 174 -34.45 -11.72 -10.16
N ALA A 175 -33.91 -12.93 -10.30
CA ALA A 175 -32.48 -13.12 -10.48
C ALA A 175 -31.97 -12.55 -11.81
N ILE A 176 -32.70 -12.73 -12.92
CA ILE A 176 -32.38 -12.10 -14.22
C ILE A 176 -32.37 -10.57 -14.08
N ALA A 177 -33.37 -9.99 -13.43
CA ALA A 177 -33.41 -8.55 -13.17
C ALA A 177 -32.21 -8.11 -12.32
N GLY A 178 -31.89 -8.84 -11.26
CA GLY A 178 -30.71 -8.59 -10.43
C GLY A 178 -29.40 -8.66 -11.23
N HIS A 179 -29.24 -9.63 -12.14
CA HIS A 179 -28.07 -9.71 -13.02
C HIS A 179 -27.93 -8.48 -13.92
N ARG A 180 -29.04 -7.97 -14.48
CA ARG A 180 -29.01 -6.73 -15.28
C ARG A 180 -28.58 -5.53 -14.46
N ASP A 181 -29.13 -5.39 -13.26
CA ASP A 181 -28.79 -4.28 -12.37
C ASP A 181 -27.31 -4.30 -11.99
N LEU A 182 -26.74 -5.50 -11.78
CA LEU A 182 -25.31 -5.68 -11.51
C LEU A 182 -24.43 -5.27 -12.69
N ILE A 183 -24.77 -5.69 -13.92
CA ILE A 183 -24.02 -5.28 -15.12
C ILE A 183 -24.12 -3.77 -15.32
N ALA A 184 -25.31 -3.20 -15.16
CA ALA A 184 -25.53 -1.76 -15.27
C ALA A 184 -24.73 -0.98 -14.22
N ALA A 185 -24.69 -1.45 -12.97
CA ALA A 185 -23.87 -0.87 -11.92
C ALA A 185 -22.37 -0.97 -12.25
N ALA A 186 -21.90 -2.14 -12.70
CA ALA A 186 -20.50 -2.34 -13.08
C ALA A 186 -20.08 -1.39 -14.21
N ARG A 187 -20.91 -1.22 -15.24
CA ARG A 187 -20.69 -0.25 -16.34
C ARG A 187 -20.60 1.19 -15.83
N ARG A 188 -21.53 1.59 -14.98
CA ARG A 188 -21.58 2.93 -14.39
C ARG A 188 -20.35 3.23 -13.54
N ASP A 189 -19.93 2.25 -12.73
CA ASP A 189 -18.90 2.45 -11.71
C ASP A 189 -17.48 2.24 -12.25
N TYR A 190 -17.32 1.62 -13.42
CA TYR A 190 -16.01 1.38 -14.06
C TYR A 190 -15.23 2.67 -14.34
N GLY A 191 -15.85 3.64 -15.03
CA GLY A 191 -15.20 4.91 -15.36
C GLY A 191 -14.69 5.67 -14.12
N PRO A 192 -15.55 5.93 -13.12
CA PRO A 192 -15.14 6.52 -11.84
C PRO A 192 -14.04 5.72 -11.12
N GLY A 193 -14.07 4.39 -11.18
CA GLY A 193 -13.02 3.53 -10.63
C GLY A 193 -11.66 3.76 -11.29
N GLN A 194 -11.62 3.86 -12.63
CA GLN A 194 -10.38 4.15 -13.37
C GLN A 194 -9.80 5.53 -13.03
N VAL A 195 -10.66 6.54 -12.87
CA VAL A 195 -10.23 7.90 -12.46
C VAL A 195 -9.59 7.87 -11.07
N LYS A 196 -10.20 7.16 -10.12
CA LYS A 196 -9.65 7.03 -8.76
C LYS A 196 -8.35 6.23 -8.74
N ALA A 197 -8.25 5.15 -9.51
CA ALA A 197 -7.02 4.37 -9.63
C ALA A 197 -5.87 5.22 -10.16
N ARG A 198 -6.12 6.01 -11.22
CA ARG A 198 -5.17 6.96 -11.77
C ARG A 198 -4.73 8.01 -10.75
N ALA A 199 -5.67 8.57 -9.99
CA ALA A 199 -5.39 9.55 -8.94
C ALA A 199 -4.54 8.97 -7.80
N ALA A 200 -4.80 7.72 -7.41
CA ALA A 200 -4.00 7.02 -6.40
C ALA A 200 -2.55 6.81 -6.85
N LEU A 201 -2.32 6.43 -8.12
CA LEU A 201 -0.97 6.33 -8.69
C LEU A 201 -0.28 7.70 -8.75
N ALA A 202 -0.99 8.74 -9.19
CA ALA A 202 -0.43 10.09 -9.29
C ALA A 202 0.00 10.65 -7.92
N GLY A 203 -0.79 10.42 -6.88
CA GLY A 203 -0.49 10.89 -5.51
C GLY A 203 0.63 10.13 -4.80
N ALA A 204 0.97 8.93 -5.28
CA ALA A 204 1.97 8.06 -4.67
C ALA A 204 3.41 8.42 -5.06
N ILE A 205 3.60 8.87 -6.30
CA ILE A 205 4.92 9.07 -6.89
C ILE A 205 5.31 10.53 -6.73
N VAL A 206 6.46 10.78 -6.10
CA VAL A 206 6.90 12.14 -5.80
C VAL A 206 7.72 12.74 -6.94
N GLY A 207 8.52 11.93 -7.64
CA GLY A 207 9.25 12.35 -8.84
C GLY A 207 8.33 12.62 -10.02
N GLU A 208 8.43 13.81 -10.62
CA GLU A 208 7.55 14.24 -11.72
C GLU A 208 7.72 13.35 -12.97
N MET A 209 8.96 13.09 -13.40
CA MET A 209 9.23 12.20 -14.53
C MET A 209 8.76 10.76 -14.30
N ASP A 210 9.00 10.20 -13.11
CA ASP A 210 8.58 8.84 -12.79
C ASP A 210 7.05 8.74 -12.71
N ARG A 211 6.40 9.81 -12.22
CA ARG A 211 4.94 9.90 -12.17
C ARG A 211 4.36 9.92 -13.57
N GLU A 212 4.90 10.76 -14.46
CA GLU A 212 4.47 10.80 -15.86
C GLU A 212 4.67 9.44 -16.53
N ALA A 213 5.84 8.82 -16.39
CA ALA A 213 6.10 7.50 -16.99
C ALA A 213 5.16 6.40 -16.47
N VAL A 214 4.79 6.39 -15.19
CA VAL A 214 3.80 5.44 -14.65
C VAL A 214 2.40 5.74 -15.16
N LEU A 215 2.00 7.01 -15.19
CA LEU A 215 0.67 7.41 -15.66
C LEU A 215 0.51 7.15 -17.15
N ASP A 216 1.53 7.35 -17.97
CA ASP A 216 1.52 7.04 -19.39
C ASP A 216 1.29 5.54 -19.62
N ARG A 217 1.94 4.66 -18.84
CA ARG A 217 1.71 3.22 -18.90
C ARG A 217 0.29 2.83 -18.50
N PHE A 218 -0.25 3.46 -17.48
CA PHE A 218 -1.64 3.24 -17.06
C PHE A 218 -2.62 3.70 -18.14
N ASP A 219 -2.39 4.88 -18.72
CA ASP A 219 -3.24 5.49 -19.73
C ASP A 219 -3.15 4.73 -21.08
N GLU A 220 -1.98 4.18 -21.43
CA GLU A 220 -1.78 3.27 -22.59
C GLU A 220 -2.69 2.03 -22.51
N ALA A 221 -2.84 1.43 -21.32
CA ALA A 221 -3.64 0.23 -21.12
C ALA A 221 -5.14 0.52 -20.99
N ALA A 222 -5.55 1.76 -20.69
CA ALA A 222 -6.93 2.12 -20.41
C ALA A 222 -7.90 1.84 -21.58
N GLY A 223 -7.47 2.12 -22.81
CA GLY A 223 -8.25 1.88 -24.03
C GLY A 223 -8.50 0.38 -24.28
N PRO A 224 -7.45 -0.44 -24.43
CA PRO A 224 -7.58 -1.89 -24.58
C PRO A 224 -8.36 -2.55 -23.43
N ARG A 225 -8.10 -2.15 -22.17
CA ARG A 225 -8.81 -2.68 -20.99
C ARG A 225 -10.31 -2.39 -21.06
N LYS A 226 -10.70 -1.15 -21.39
CA LYS A 226 -12.11 -0.78 -21.57
C LYS A 226 -12.77 -1.60 -22.67
N ALA A 227 -12.09 -1.81 -23.80
CA ALA A 227 -12.64 -2.62 -24.90
C ALA A 227 -12.88 -4.08 -24.48
N LEU A 228 -11.99 -4.67 -23.69
CA LEU A 228 -12.16 -6.01 -23.13
C LEU A 228 -13.33 -6.07 -22.13
N MET A 229 -13.45 -5.08 -21.24
CA MET A 229 -14.58 -5.00 -20.31
C MET A 229 -15.92 -4.88 -21.02
N GLU A 230 -16.02 -4.07 -22.07
CA GLU A 230 -17.23 -3.97 -22.89
C GLU A 230 -17.58 -5.31 -23.56
N ARG A 231 -16.59 -6.07 -24.05
CA ARG A 231 -16.80 -7.43 -24.58
C ARG A 231 -17.35 -8.37 -23.51
N ILE A 232 -16.78 -8.35 -22.30
CA ILE A 232 -17.24 -9.15 -21.17
C ILE A 232 -18.69 -8.79 -20.82
N TRP A 233 -19.02 -7.51 -20.68
CA TRP A 233 -20.39 -7.09 -20.35
C TRP A 233 -21.39 -7.43 -21.46
N ALA A 234 -21.01 -7.28 -22.73
CA ALA A 234 -21.87 -7.64 -23.85
C ALA A 234 -22.12 -9.16 -23.95
N ALA A 235 -21.13 -9.98 -23.56
CA ALA A 235 -21.31 -11.42 -23.43
C ALA A 235 -22.26 -11.77 -22.27
N HIS A 236 -22.14 -11.10 -21.12
CA HIS A 236 -23.08 -11.28 -20.01
C HIS A 236 -24.52 -10.84 -20.37
N ASP A 237 -24.71 -9.76 -21.12
CA ASP A 237 -26.03 -9.36 -21.63
C ASP A 237 -26.64 -10.47 -22.51
N ARG A 238 -25.83 -11.14 -23.35
CA ARG A 238 -26.29 -12.28 -24.17
C ARG A 238 -26.65 -13.50 -23.33
N ILE A 239 -25.89 -13.80 -22.26
CA ILE A 239 -26.25 -14.86 -21.31
C ILE A 239 -27.61 -14.57 -20.68
N ILE A 240 -27.85 -13.33 -20.24
CA ILE A 240 -29.13 -12.90 -19.67
C ILE A 240 -30.26 -13.11 -20.69
N ALA A 241 -30.09 -12.68 -21.94
CA ALA A 241 -31.10 -12.84 -22.98
C ALA A 241 -31.42 -14.33 -23.25
N LEU A 242 -30.39 -15.19 -23.30
CA LEU A 242 -30.57 -16.64 -23.47
C LEU A 242 -31.33 -17.27 -22.29
N ARG A 243 -31.05 -16.83 -21.06
CA ARG A 243 -31.77 -17.29 -19.85
C ARG A 243 -33.22 -16.77 -19.80
N GLU A 244 -33.49 -15.59 -20.33
CA GLU A 244 -34.86 -15.12 -20.50
C GLU A 244 -35.63 -15.94 -21.53
N ASP A 245 -35.00 -16.26 -22.65
CA ASP A 245 -35.59 -17.12 -23.68
C ASP A 245 -35.89 -18.52 -23.16
N GLU A 246 -35.00 -19.07 -22.32
CA GLU A 246 -35.19 -20.33 -21.61
C GLU A 246 -36.42 -20.25 -20.70
N LEU A 247 -36.47 -19.23 -19.85
CA LEU A 247 -37.53 -19.05 -18.88
C LEU A 247 -38.89 -18.81 -19.56
N ALA A 248 -38.92 -18.03 -20.64
CA ALA A 248 -40.10 -17.82 -21.45
C ALA A 248 -40.58 -19.12 -22.11
N ALA A 249 -39.67 -19.94 -22.64
CA ALA A 249 -40.01 -21.24 -23.23
C ALA A 249 -40.59 -22.21 -22.19
N LEU A 250 -39.98 -22.28 -21.01
CA LEU A 250 -40.44 -23.11 -19.90
C LEU A 250 -41.79 -22.63 -19.34
N SER A 251 -41.97 -21.32 -19.18
CA SER A 251 -43.23 -20.73 -18.72
C SER A 251 -44.37 -20.98 -19.69
N ALA A 252 -44.14 -20.86 -21.01
CA ALA A 252 -45.16 -21.07 -22.03
C ALA A 252 -45.54 -22.55 -22.20
N ASN A 253 -44.69 -23.49 -21.79
CA ASN A 253 -44.87 -24.93 -21.96
C ASN A 253 -44.90 -25.66 -20.62
N ARG A 254 -45.61 -25.15 -19.61
CA ARG A 254 -45.57 -25.69 -18.23
C ARG A 254 -45.94 -27.18 -18.12
N SER A 255 -46.77 -27.72 -19.00
CA SER A 255 -47.08 -29.16 -19.06
C SER A 255 -46.04 -30.01 -19.80
N GLY A 256 -45.15 -29.37 -20.56
CA GLY A 256 -44.12 -30.01 -21.39
C GLY A 256 -42.82 -30.30 -20.66
N TRP A 257 -42.77 -30.04 -19.35
CA TRP A 257 -41.65 -30.38 -18.48
C TRP A 257 -42.11 -30.54 -17.03
N ARG A 258 -41.36 -31.29 -16.23
CA ARG A 258 -41.62 -31.52 -14.80
C ARG A 258 -40.33 -31.69 -14.02
N LYS A 259 -40.41 -31.60 -12.69
CA LYS A 259 -39.32 -31.98 -11.79
C LYS A 259 -39.08 -33.50 -11.87
N ALA A 260 -37.83 -33.91 -11.95
CA ALA A 260 -37.40 -35.30 -11.89
C ALA A 260 -36.19 -35.46 -10.94
N PRO A 261 -35.90 -36.68 -10.44
CA PRO A 261 -34.67 -36.94 -9.69
C PRO A 261 -33.44 -36.58 -10.54
N GLY A 262 -32.64 -35.63 -10.07
CA GLY A 262 -31.45 -35.14 -10.80
C GLY A 262 -31.70 -33.97 -11.76
N GLY A 263 -32.92 -33.42 -11.87
CA GLY A 263 -33.14 -32.22 -12.70
C GLY A 263 -34.57 -32.01 -13.19
N ALA A 264 -34.70 -31.46 -14.40
CA ALA A 264 -35.96 -31.23 -15.10
C ALA A 264 -36.06 -32.31 -16.17
N GLU A 265 -37.17 -33.00 -16.19
CA GLU A 265 -37.52 -33.85 -17.31
C GLU A 265 -38.35 -33.04 -18.29
N ILE A 266 -37.82 -32.81 -19.48
CA ILE A 266 -38.55 -32.18 -20.59
C ILE A 266 -39.23 -33.28 -21.39
N THR A 267 -40.56 -33.34 -21.30
CA THR A 267 -41.39 -34.35 -21.97
C THR A 267 -41.78 -33.94 -23.38
N SER A 268 -41.73 -32.64 -23.70
CA SER A 268 -42.02 -32.10 -25.03
C SER A 268 -40.78 -32.09 -25.92
N ARG A 269 -40.79 -32.87 -27.02
CA ARG A 269 -39.69 -32.91 -27.99
C ARG A 269 -39.35 -31.53 -28.60
N PRO A 270 -40.34 -30.70 -29.02
CA PRO A 270 -40.05 -29.34 -29.48
C PRO A 270 -39.39 -28.45 -28.42
N LEU A 271 -39.82 -28.57 -27.16
CA LEU A 271 -39.22 -27.83 -26.05
C LEU A 271 -37.79 -28.29 -25.80
N LEU A 272 -37.54 -29.60 -25.80
CA LEU A 272 -36.20 -30.17 -25.60
C LEU A 272 -35.20 -29.68 -26.66
N VAL A 273 -35.61 -29.65 -27.93
CA VAL A 273 -34.76 -29.13 -29.01
C VAL A 273 -34.44 -27.66 -28.82
N ARG A 274 -35.42 -26.86 -28.37
CA ARG A 274 -35.22 -25.43 -28.08
C ARG A 274 -34.27 -25.21 -26.91
N ILE A 275 -34.47 -25.92 -25.79
CA ILE A 275 -33.61 -25.81 -24.60
C ILE A 275 -32.18 -26.20 -24.94
N ARG A 276 -31.95 -27.30 -25.65
CA ARG A 276 -30.60 -27.70 -26.10
C ARG A 276 -29.91 -26.66 -26.98
N ARG A 277 -30.66 -25.95 -27.82
CA ARG A 277 -30.09 -24.85 -28.62
C ARG A 277 -29.69 -23.67 -27.74
N ILE A 278 -30.48 -23.36 -26.72
CA ILE A 278 -30.16 -22.31 -25.74
C ILE A 278 -28.93 -22.71 -24.92
N GLU A 279 -28.86 -23.95 -24.43
CA GLU A 279 -27.70 -24.49 -23.72
C GLU A 279 -26.42 -24.41 -24.57
N ALA A 280 -26.47 -24.85 -25.83
CA ALA A 280 -25.33 -24.71 -26.74
C ALA A 280 -24.92 -23.24 -26.97
N GLY A 281 -25.89 -22.33 -27.02
CA GLY A 281 -25.63 -20.89 -27.11
C GLY A 281 -24.98 -20.34 -25.82
N LEU A 282 -25.42 -20.82 -24.65
CA LEU A 282 -24.85 -20.44 -23.37
C LEU A 282 -23.39 -20.91 -23.25
N ASP A 283 -23.11 -22.17 -23.61
CA ASP A 283 -21.75 -22.73 -23.59
C ASP A 283 -20.80 -21.91 -24.47
N GLN A 284 -21.24 -21.54 -25.68
CA GLN A 284 -20.47 -20.67 -26.57
C GLN A 284 -20.18 -19.31 -25.93
N VAL A 285 -21.18 -18.67 -25.32
CA VAL A 285 -20.98 -17.33 -24.72
C VAL A 285 -20.12 -17.42 -23.45
N PHE A 286 -20.22 -18.49 -22.66
CA PHE A 286 -19.31 -18.72 -21.53
C PHE A 286 -17.86 -18.87 -21.97
N ASP A 287 -17.61 -19.55 -23.10
CA ASP A 287 -16.28 -19.61 -23.69
C ASP A 287 -15.77 -18.23 -24.11
N GLU A 288 -16.62 -17.39 -24.72
CA GLU A 288 -16.28 -16.02 -25.08
C GLU A 288 -15.95 -15.14 -23.86
N VAL A 289 -16.73 -15.26 -22.76
CA VAL A 289 -16.44 -14.58 -21.49
C VAL A 289 -15.07 -15.01 -20.97
N ARG A 290 -14.84 -16.33 -20.87
CA ARG A 290 -13.58 -16.90 -20.36
C ARG A 290 -12.37 -16.42 -21.18
N THR A 291 -12.46 -16.40 -22.50
CA THR A 291 -11.38 -15.90 -23.36
C THR A 291 -11.11 -14.42 -23.10
N ALA A 292 -12.15 -13.60 -23.00
CA ALA A 292 -11.99 -12.17 -22.73
C ALA A 292 -11.42 -11.89 -21.33
N GLU A 293 -11.79 -12.68 -20.31
CA GLU A 293 -11.21 -12.60 -18.96
C GLU A 293 -9.73 -12.98 -18.93
N ILE A 294 -9.32 -14.00 -19.70
CA ILE A 294 -7.90 -14.37 -19.84
C ILE A 294 -7.11 -13.24 -20.50
N GLU A 295 -7.64 -12.66 -21.58
CA GLU A 295 -7.02 -11.50 -22.25
C GLU A 295 -6.91 -10.30 -21.32
N LEU A 296 -7.94 -10.04 -20.51
CA LEU A 296 -7.96 -8.96 -19.52
C LEU A 296 -6.90 -9.17 -18.43
N ALA A 297 -6.80 -10.37 -17.88
CA ALA A 297 -5.82 -10.72 -16.87
C ALA A 297 -4.38 -10.60 -17.40
N GLN A 298 -4.15 -10.97 -18.66
CA GLN A 298 -2.85 -10.82 -19.31
C GLN A 298 -2.48 -9.34 -19.50
N LEU A 299 -3.41 -8.52 -19.98
CA LEU A 299 -3.20 -7.07 -20.14
C LEU A 299 -2.88 -6.41 -18.80
N ASP A 300 -3.61 -6.79 -17.75
CA ASP A 300 -3.37 -6.31 -16.39
C ASP A 300 -2.00 -6.68 -15.87
N TYR A 301 -1.58 -7.93 -16.08
CA TYR A 301 -0.25 -8.39 -15.71
C TYR A 301 0.85 -7.60 -16.43
N GLU A 302 0.71 -7.37 -17.73
CA GLU A 302 1.67 -6.61 -18.54
C GLU A 302 1.75 -5.14 -18.10
N THR A 303 0.59 -4.54 -17.79
CA THR A 303 0.48 -3.16 -17.29
C THR A 303 1.15 -3.06 -15.91
N ASP A 304 0.82 -3.95 -14.99
CA ASP A 304 1.41 -4.00 -13.64
C ASP A 304 2.92 -4.21 -13.68
N ALA A 305 3.39 -5.13 -14.54
CA ALA A 305 4.82 -5.38 -14.74
C ALA A 305 5.54 -4.18 -15.40
N GLY A 306 4.85 -3.43 -16.26
CA GLY A 306 5.33 -2.16 -16.81
C GLY A 306 5.53 -1.11 -15.71
N ILE A 307 4.50 -0.88 -14.90
CA ILE A 307 4.52 0.06 -13.77
C ILE A 307 5.60 -0.33 -12.76
N ASP A 308 5.69 -1.61 -12.38
CA ASP A 308 6.70 -2.11 -11.43
C ASP A 308 8.14 -1.91 -11.95
N ARG A 309 8.37 -1.99 -13.27
CA ARG A 309 9.68 -1.72 -13.87
C ARG A 309 10.06 -0.24 -13.76
N VAL A 310 9.12 0.68 -14.03
CA VAL A 310 9.34 2.12 -13.86
C VAL A 310 9.65 2.44 -12.40
N LEU A 311 8.87 1.89 -11.47
CA LEU A 311 9.08 2.09 -10.03
C LEU A 311 10.42 1.52 -9.54
N LYS A 312 10.91 0.41 -10.11
CA LYS A 312 12.24 -0.14 -9.79
C LYS A 312 13.39 0.69 -10.37
N ALA A 313 13.22 1.27 -11.55
CA ALA A 313 14.22 2.13 -12.17
C ALA A 313 14.38 3.48 -11.43
N ALA A 314 13.32 3.93 -10.75
CA ALA A 314 13.31 5.13 -9.91
C ALA A 314 14.01 4.95 -8.52
N LYS A 315 14.43 3.72 -8.15
CA LYS A 315 15.06 3.39 -6.85
C LYS A 315 16.57 3.63 -6.80
#